data_AF-A0A1X7HCS2-F1
#
_entry.id   AF-A0A1X7HCS2-F1
#
_cell.length_a   1.000
_cell.length_b   1.000
_cell.length_c   1.000
_cell.angle_alpha   90.00
_cell.angle_beta   90.00
_cell.angle_gamma   90.00
#
_symmetry.space_group_name_H-M   'P 1'
#
loop_
_entity.id
_entity.type
_entity.pdbx_description
1 polymer ?
#
loop_
_entity_poly.entity_id
_entity_poly.type
_entity_poly.pdbx_seq_one_letter_code
_entity_poly.pdbx_strand_id
1 'polypeptide(L)'
;MRVKGDEMMDKAEALFLLKCHAFVHEDLEHEKMQHGFLGMLRPFRGELDERNFHELMNIIEVLAKEFEKPQVNREILACFWSICQLARAWALYPDGMLQRNGLLSKEQVELMEEWLDMISYAVMILLEGDGQLDEALWGYRNY
;
A
#
# COMPACT_ATOMS: atom_id res chain seq x y z
N MET A 1 -22.64 8.46 -5.41
CA MET A 1 -23.69 7.46 -5.67
C MET A 1 -22.99 6.11 -5.72
N ARG A 2 -23.06 5.29 -4.65
CA ARG A 2 -22.39 3.97 -4.60
C ARG A 2 -23.15 3.00 -5.53
N VAL A 3 -22.40 2.33 -6.40
CA VAL A 3 -22.92 1.28 -7.29
C VAL A 3 -23.25 0.06 -6.42
N LYS A 4 -24.45 -0.52 -6.61
CA LYS A 4 -24.84 -1.80 -6.00
C LYS A 4 -23.91 -2.90 -6.51
N GLY A 5 -23.00 -3.38 -5.66
CA GLY A 5 -22.11 -4.49 -5.99
C GLY A 5 -20.84 -4.59 -5.14
N ASP A 6 -20.40 -3.52 -4.47
CA ASP A 6 -19.25 -3.61 -3.55
C ASP A 6 -19.69 -4.27 -2.25
N GLU A 7 -19.43 -5.58 -2.12
CA GLU A 7 -19.28 -6.17 -0.80
C GLU A 7 -18.15 -5.40 -0.09
N MET A 8 -18.43 -4.96 1.13
CA MET A 8 -17.45 -4.25 1.94
C MET A 8 -16.32 -5.23 2.29
N MET A 9 -15.08 -4.89 1.89
CA MET A 9 -13.89 -5.69 2.14
C MET A 9 -13.85 -6.15 3.60
N ASP A 10 -13.79 -7.46 3.80
CA ASP A 10 -13.65 -8.01 5.15
C ASP A 10 -12.17 -8.12 5.56
N LYS A 11 -11.93 -8.45 6.83
CA LYS A 11 -10.56 -8.58 7.35
C LYS A 11 -9.75 -9.67 6.66
N ALA A 12 -10.37 -10.80 6.31
CA ALA A 12 -9.65 -11.92 5.70
C ALA A 12 -9.23 -11.55 4.27
N GLU A 13 -10.13 -10.92 3.52
CA GLU A 13 -9.87 -10.35 2.21
C GLU A 13 -8.78 -9.26 2.28
N ALA A 14 -8.86 -8.34 3.23
CA ALA A 14 -7.85 -7.29 3.43
C ALA A 14 -6.45 -7.88 3.67
N LEU A 15 -6.34 -8.92 4.52
CA LEU A 15 -5.08 -9.62 4.76
C LEU A 15 -4.56 -10.34 3.53
N PHE A 16 -5.45 -10.99 2.77
CA PHE A 16 -5.10 -11.66 1.52
C PHE A 16 -4.54 -10.67 0.50
N LEU A 17 -5.25 -9.57 0.26
CA LEU A 17 -4.83 -8.53 -0.69
C LEU A 17 -3.54 -7.86 -0.22
N LEU A 18 -3.39 -7.54 1.07
CA LEU A 18 -2.17 -6.97 1.62
C LEU A 18 -0.94 -7.82 1.28
N LYS A 19 -1.05 -9.15 1.46
CA LYS A 19 0.03 -10.09 1.10
C LYS A 19 0.32 -10.07 -0.40
N CYS A 20 -0.70 -9.94 -1.23
CA CYS A 20 -0.54 -9.81 -2.67
C CYS A 20 0.22 -8.52 -3.04
N HIS A 21 -0.20 -7.36 -2.53
CA HIS A 21 0.49 -6.08 -2.77
C HIS A 21 1.95 -6.09 -2.28
N ALA A 22 2.24 -6.87 -1.24
CA ALA A 22 3.56 -6.98 -0.64
C ALA A 22 4.47 -8.08 -1.26
N PHE A 23 4.03 -8.80 -2.30
CA PHE A 23 4.76 -9.93 -2.89
C PHE A 23 5.07 -11.10 -1.93
N VAL A 24 4.21 -11.34 -0.94
CA VAL A 24 4.44 -12.41 0.06
C VAL A 24 3.35 -13.48 0.07
N HIS A 25 2.41 -13.43 -0.88
CA HIS A 25 1.39 -14.46 -1.04
C HIS A 25 1.94 -15.70 -1.79
N GLU A 26 1.42 -16.89 -1.47
CA GLU A 26 1.89 -18.17 -2.06
C GLU A 26 1.44 -18.36 -3.51
N ASP A 27 0.25 -17.86 -3.86
CA ASP A 27 -0.27 -17.89 -5.22
C ASP A 27 0.37 -16.79 -6.08
N LEU A 28 1.51 -17.12 -6.70
CA LEU A 28 2.28 -16.21 -7.55
C LEU A 28 1.55 -15.80 -8.85
N GLU A 29 0.55 -16.57 -9.27
CA GLU A 29 -0.21 -16.31 -10.50
C GLU A 29 -1.42 -15.39 -10.25
N HIS A 30 -1.71 -15.07 -8.99
CA HIS A 30 -2.80 -14.17 -8.65
C HIS A 30 -2.59 -12.79 -9.29
N GLU A 31 -3.64 -12.20 -9.85
CA GLU A 31 -3.57 -10.92 -10.57
C GLU A 31 -2.92 -9.82 -9.72
N LYS A 32 -3.28 -9.74 -8.43
CA LYS A 32 -2.72 -8.75 -7.50
C LYS A 32 -1.27 -9.02 -7.10
N MET A 33 -0.74 -10.23 -7.30
CA MET A 33 0.71 -10.44 -7.19
C MET A 33 1.42 -9.78 -8.36
N GLN A 34 0.91 -9.92 -9.58
CA GLN A 34 1.56 -9.37 -10.78
C GLN A 34 1.31 -7.86 -10.95
N HIS A 35 0.14 -7.39 -10.54
CA HIS A 35 -0.37 -6.05 -10.83
C HIS A 35 -0.72 -5.24 -9.60
N GLY A 36 -0.50 -5.76 -8.39
CA GLY A 36 -0.67 -5.02 -7.14
C GLY A 36 0.37 -3.90 -6.98
N PHE A 37 0.50 -3.36 -5.77
CA PHE A 37 1.26 -2.13 -5.56
C PHE A 37 2.76 -2.30 -5.83
N LEU A 38 3.39 -3.37 -5.31
CA LEU A 38 4.75 -3.73 -5.73
C LEU A 38 4.77 -4.43 -7.10
N GLY A 39 3.71 -5.17 -7.43
CA GLY A 39 3.51 -5.85 -8.72
C GLY A 39 3.69 -4.92 -9.92
N MET A 40 3.01 -3.78 -9.90
CA MET A 40 3.03 -2.78 -10.98
C MET A 40 4.42 -2.16 -11.21
N LEU A 41 5.33 -2.27 -10.24
CA LEU A 41 6.70 -1.77 -10.36
C LEU A 41 7.64 -2.82 -11.01
N ARG A 42 7.21 -4.08 -11.17
CA ARG A 42 8.08 -5.16 -11.64
C ARG A 42 7.35 -6.26 -12.46
N PRO A 43 7.39 -6.19 -13.80
CA PRO A 43 7.99 -5.13 -14.61
C PRO A 43 7.12 -3.87 -14.60
N PHE A 44 7.76 -2.70 -14.53
CA PHE A 44 7.06 -1.44 -14.73
C PHE A 44 6.59 -1.31 -16.19
N ARG A 45 5.31 -0.96 -16.38
CA ARG A 45 4.66 -0.89 -17.71
C ARG A 45 4.37 0.53 -18.20
N GLY A 46 4.94 1.54 -17.54
CA GLY A 46 4.79 2.94 -17.92
C GLY A 46 3.72 3.70 -17.12
N GLU A 47 2.89 3.00 -16.35
CA GLU A 47 1.77 3.59 -15.62
C GLU A 47 1.78 3.15 -14.15
N LEU A 48 1.42 4.08 -13.27
CA LEU A 48 1.14 3.82 -11.86
C LEU A 48 -0.37 3.66 -11.70
N ASP A 49 -0.82 2.48 -11.30
CA ASP A 49 -2.24 2.21 -11.12
C ASP A 49 -2.70 2.65 -9.73
N GLU A 50 -3.30 3.85 -9.69
CA GLU A 50 -3.82 4.50 -8.49
C GLU A 50 -4.86 3.64 -7.74
N ARG A 51 -5.54 2.72 -8.42
CA ARG A 51 -6.48 1.79 -7.75
C ARG A 51 -5.77 0.92 -6.71
N ASN A 52 -4.50 0.56 -6.92
CA ASN A 52 -3.73 -0.20 -5.95
C ASN A 52 -3.39 0.63 -4.71
N PHE A 53 -3.19 1.94 -4.87
CA PHE A 53 -2.99 2.85 -3.74
C PHE A 53 -4.26 2.96 -2.91
N HIS A 54 -5.41 3.24 -3.54
CA HIS A 54 -6.70 3.29 -2.86
C HIS A 54 -7.05 1.98 -2.14
N GLU A 55 -6.74 0.84 -2.75
CA GLU A 55 -6.94 -0.48 -2.15
C GLU A 55 -6.07 -0.67 -0.89
N LEU A 56 -4.81 -0.25 -0.90
CA LEU A 56 -3.97 -0.25 0.30
C LEU A 56 -4.51 0.64 1.41
N MET A 57 -5.04 1.83 1.07
CA MET A 57 -5.66 2.70 2.07
C MET A 57 -6.94 2.11 2.65
N ASN A 58 -7.76 1.44 1.83
CA ASN A 58 -8.93 0.70 2.31
C ASN A 58 -8.53 -0.49 3.20
N ILE A 59 -7.47 -1.23 2.85
CA ILE A 59 -6.89 -2.29 3.69
C ILE A 59 -6.46 -1.71 5.05
N ILE A 60 -5.79 -0.55 5.08
CA ILE A 60 -5.42 0.12 6.33
C ILE A 60 -6.65 0.44 7.17
N GLU A 61 -7.71 0.98 6.55
CA GLU A 61 -8.97 1.29 7.24
C GLU A 61 -9.62 0.03 7.86
N VAL A 62 -9.73 -1.05 7.08
CA VAL A 62 -10.29 -2.34 7.54
C VAL A 62 -9.45 -2.95 8.67
N LEU A 63 -8.12 -2.83 8.57
CA LEU A 63 -7.18 -3.39 9.54
C LEU A 63 -6.87 -2.46 10.73
N ALA A 64 -7.46 -1.26 10.80
CA ALA A 64 -7.16 -0.26 11.82
C ALA A 64 -7.22 -0.83 13.26
N LYS A 65 -8.25 -1.64 13.55
CA LYS A 65 -8.43 -2.30 14.86
C LYS A 65 -7.38 -3.36 15.20
N GLU A 66 -6.56 -3.79 14.24
CA GLU A 66 -5.43 -4.69 14.50
C GLU A 66 -4.20 -3.94 15.02
N PHE A 67 -4.03 -2.66 14.65
CA PHE A 67 -2.91 -1.83 15.11
C PHE A 67 -3.13 -1.28 16.52
N GLU A 68 -4.39 -1.05 16.91
CA GLU A 68 -4.81 -0.66 18.26
C GLU A 68 -4.51 -1.71 19.34
N LYS A 69 -4.19 -2.95 18.96
CA LYS A 69 -3.95 -4.04 19.91
C LYS A 69 -2.62 -3.86 20.65
N PRO A 70 -2.52 -4.27 21.93
CA PRO A 70 -1.25 -4.25 22.67
C PRO A 70 -0.12 -5.05 22.00
N GLN A 71 -0.48 -6.02 21.16
CA GLN A 71 0.44 -6.77 20.31
C GLN A 71 -0.06 -6.71 18.88
N VAL A 72 0.72 -6.06 18.02
CA VAL A 72 0.42 -5.94 16.59
C VAL A 72 0.86 -7.20 15.87
N ASN A 73 0.05 -7.65 14.92
CA ASN A 73 0.42 -8.79 14.09
C ASN A 73 1.67 -8.43 13.25
N ARG A 74 2.77 -9.13 13.53
CA ARG A 74 4.05 -8.99 12.83
C ARG A 74 3.92 -9.10 11.32
N GLU A 75 3.04 -9.96 10.82
CA GLU A 75 2.86 -10.18 9.38
C GLU A 75 2.26 -8.94 8.69
N ILE A 76 1.28 -8.29 9.31
CA ILE A 76 0.70 -7.03 8.81
C ILE A 76 1.77 -5.95 8.70
N LEU A 77 2.56 -5.77 9.77
CA LEU A 77 3.66 -4.80 9.79
C LEU A 77 4.74 -5.13 8.76
N ALA A 78 5.12 -6.40 8.64
CA ALA A 78 6.11 -6.82 7.65
C ALA A 78 5.65 -6.52 6.22
N CYS A 79 4.37 -6.68 5.91
CA CYS A 79 3.82 -6.36 4.59
C CYS A 79 3.91 -4.87 4.30
N PHE A 80 3.38 -4.00 5.17
CA PHE A 80 3.44 -2.54 4.97
C PHE A 80 4.87 -2.02 4.93
N TRP A 81 5.73 -2.52 5.83
CA TRP A 81 7.15 -2.18 5.83
C TRP A 81 7.83 -2.58 4.51
N SER A 82 7.54 -3.78 3.99
CA SER A 82 8.11 -4.24 2.72
C SER A 82 7.60 -3.42 1.54
N ILE A 83 6.31 -3.09 1.51
CA ILE A 83 5.71 -2.21 0.49
C ILE A 83 6.45 -0.88 0.46
N CYS A 84 6.53 -0.20 1.61
CA CYS A 84 7.19 1.10 1.68
C CYS A 84 8.68 1.00 1.31
N GLN A 85 9.42 0.08 1.93
CA GLN A 85 10.86 -0.01 1.73
C GLN A 85 11.23 -0.38 0.28
N LEU A 86 10.54 -1.36 -0.31
CA LEU A 86 10.86 -1.82 -1.66
C LEU A 86 10.43 -0.79 -2.71
N ALA A 87 9.26 -0.19 -2.56
CA ALA A 87 8.82 0.87 -3.47
C ALA A 87 9.79 2.06 -3.43
N ARG A 88 10.23 2.53 -2.25
CA ARG A 88 11.25 3.59 -2.16
C ARG A 88 12.56 3.17 -2.82
N ALA A 89 13.05 1.96 -2.53
CA ALA A 89 14.30 1.45 -3.07
C ALA A 89 14.28 1.29 -4.60
N TRP A 90 13.13 0.99 -5.19
CA TRP A 90 13.01 0.80 -6.64
C TRP A 90 12.67 2.08 -7.38
N ALA A 91 11.75 2.89 -6.84
CA ALA A 91 11.11 4.01 -7.52
C ALA A 91 11.64 5.39 -7.11
N LEU A 92 12.20 5.55 -5.91
CA LEU A 92 12.60 6.88 -5.40
C LEU A 92 14.11 7.05 -5.28
N TYR A 93 14.85 6.03 -4.85
CA TYR A 93 16.29 6.17 -4.67
C TYR A 93 17.01 6.36 -6.01
N PRO A 94 17.99 7.28 -6.12
CA PRO A 94 18.65 7.58 -7.41
C PRO A 94 19.29 6.36 -8.08
N ASP A 95 19.83 5.42 -7.29
CA ASP A 95 20.42 4.16 -7.74
C ASP A 95 19.42 3.00 -7.82
N GLY A 96 18.15 3.27 -7.48
CA GLY A 96 17.04 2.34 -7.56
C GLY A 96 16.76 1.89 -8.99
N MET A 97 16.22 0.68 -9.13
CA MET A 97 16.07 0.02 -10.43
C MET A 97 15.27 0.85 -11.45
N LEU A 98 14.20 1.53 -11.04
CA LEU A 98 13.36 2.31 -11.96
C LEU A 98 13.97 3.69 -12.24
N GLN A 99 14.56 4.32 -11.22
CA GLN A 99 15.23 5.62 -11.32
C GLN A 99 16.45 5.57 -12.23
N ARG A 100 17.40 4.65 -11.97
CA ARG A 100 18.65 4.56 -12.72
C ARG A 100 18.45 4.21 -14.20
N ASN A 101 17.32 3.58 -14.53
CA ASN A 101 16.96 3.21 -15.89
C ASN A 101 16.04 4.25 -16.56
N GLY A 102 15.71 5.36 -15.88
CA GLY A 102 14.86 6.42 -16.42
C GLY A 102 13.46 5.96 -16.77
N LEU A 103 12.93 4.98 -16.02
CA LEU A 103 11.63 4.37 -16.33
C LEU A 103 10.45 5.20 -15.82
N LEU A 104 10.64 6.00 -14.77
CA LEU A 104 9.62 6.87 -14.20
C LEU A 104 9.82 8.32 -14.65
N SER A 105 8.72 9.02 -14.93
CA SER A 105 8.75 10.49 -15.07
C SER A 105 8.93 11.17 -13.71
N LYS A 106 9.28 12.46 -13.69
CA LYS A 106 9.41 13.22 -12.44
C LYS A 106 8.08 13.25 -11.67
N GLU A 107 6.98 13.42 -12.39
CA GLU A 107 5.62 13.44 -11.85
C GLU A 107 5.25 12.09 -11.22
N GLN A 108 5.64 10.97 -11.86
CA GLN A 108 5.41 9.63 -11.31
C GLN A 108 6.23 9.37 -10.04
N VAL A 109 7.43 9.94 -9.96
CA VAL A 109 8.28 9.85 -8.76
C VAL A 109 7.65 10.62 -7.60
N GLU A 110 7.21 11.86 -7.86
CA GLU A 110 6.52 12.69 -6.87
C GLU A 110 5.22 12.03 -6.38
N LEU A 111 4.42 11.47 -7.31
CA LEU A 111 3.19 10.74 -6.98
C LEU A 111 3.46 9.49 -6.14
N MET A 112 4.49 8.71 -6.48
CA MET A 112 4.89 7.54 -5.70
C MET A 112 5.36 7.95 -4.30
N GLU A 113 6.11 9.04 -4.16
CA GLU A 113 6.54 9.56 -2.87
C GLU A 113 5.34 9.94 -2.01
N GLU A 114 4.37 10.67 -2.57
CA GLU A 114 3.14 11.08 -1.89
C GLU A 114 2.32 9.88 -1.40
N TRP A 115 2.11 8.86 -2.25
CA TRP A 115 1.40 7.64 -1.87
C TRP A 115 2.11 6.90 -0.73
N LEU A 116 3.43 6.77 -0.79
CA LEU A 116 4.22 6.10 0.24
C LEU A 116 4.24 6.85 1.57
N ASP A 117 4.24 8.18 1.51
CA ASP A 117 4.12 9.04 2.69
C ASP A 117 2.75 8.85 3.34
N MET A 118 1.65 8.86 2.57
CA MET A 118 0.30 8.60 3.10
C MET A 118 0.17 7.20 3.73
N ILE A 119 0.67 6.16 3.06
CA ILE A 119 0.63 4.78 3.58
C ILE A 119 1.43 4.68 4.89
N SER A 120 2.68 5.16 4.89
CA SER A 120 3.57 5.04 6.05
C SER A 120 3.11 5.90 7.23
N TYR A 121 2.58 7.09 6.96
CA TYR A 121 1.99 7.96 7.96
C TYR A 121 0.77 7.33 8.62
N ALA A 122 -0.17 6.79 7.83
CA ALA A 122 -1.37 6.15 8.36
C ALA A 122 -1.02 4.98 9.30
N VAL A 123 -0.09 4.11 8.88
CA VAL A 123 0.38 3.00 9.73
C VAL A 123 1.08 3.51 10.99
N MET A 124 1.94 4.53 10.88
CA MET A 124 2.63 5.13 12.03
C MET A 124 1.63 5.64 13.07
N ILE A 125 0.63 6.41 12.66
CA ILE A 125 -0.39 6.99 13.54
C ILE A 125 -1.25 5.89 14.19
N LEU A 126 -1.66 4.87 13.44
CA LEU A 126 -2.45 3.75 14.00
C LEU A 126 -1.67 2.94 15.04
N LEU A 127 -0.33 2.91 14.95
CA LEU A 127 0.51 2.24 15.95
C LEU A 127 0.60 2.98 17.28
N GLU A 128 0.23 4.26 17.35
CA GLU A 128 0.22 5.04 18.59
C GLU A 128 -0.94 4.64 19.52
N GLY A 129 -1.99 4.00 18.98
CA GLY A 129 -3.05 3.38 19.75
C GLY A 129 -4.46 3.80 19.34
N ASP A 130 -5.38 3.73 20.30
CA ASP A 130 -6.83 3.83 20.06
C ASP A 130 -7.28 5.19 19.53
N GLY A 131 -8.28 5.17 18.64
CA GLY A 131 -9.03 6.36 18.22
C GLY A 131 -8.34 7.23 17.17
N GLN A 132 -7.27 6.72 16.56
CA GLN A 132 -6.41 7.47 15.65
C GLN A 132 -6.81 7.39 14.17
N LEU A 133 -7.90 6.67 13.83
CA LEU A 133 -8.27 6.38 12.43
C LEU A 133 -8.50 7.63 11.58
N ASP A 134 -9.15 8.65 12.13
CA ASP A 134 -9.44 9.87 11.37
C ASP A 134 -8.18 10.68 11.06
N GLU A 135 -7.22 10.69 12.00
CA GLU A 135 -5.91 11.33 11.81
C GLU A 135 -5.05 10.53 10.83
N ALA A 136 -4.99 9.20 11.00
CA ALA A 136 -4.25 8.30 10.14
C ALA A 136 -4.65 8.45 8.66
N LEU A 137 -5.94 8.59 8.39
CA LEU A 137 -6.48 8.71 7.03
C LEU A 137 -6.67 10.16 6.57
N TRP A 138 -6.28 11.16 7.36
CA TRP A 138 -6.55 12.56 7.03
C TRP A 138 -5.92 12.96 5.69
N GLY A 139 -4.64 12.66 5.47
CA GLY A 139 -3.97 12.98 4.20
C GLY A 139 -4.69 12.35 3.00
N TYR A 140 -5.00 11.06 3.11
CA TYR A 140 -5.72 10.32 2.07
C TYR A 140 -7.14 10.83 1.79
N ARG A 141 -7.87 11.28 2.80
CA ARG A 141 -9.22 11.82 2.61
C ARG A 141 -9.24 13.20 1.95
N ASN A 142 -8.10 13.88 1.90
CA ASN A 142 -7.92 15.17 1.23
C ASN A 142 -7.11 15.07 -0.07
N TYR A 143 -6.76 13.85 -0.47
CA TYR A 143 -6.09 13.53 -1.75
C TYR A 143 -7.10 13.54 -2.90
#